data_AF-A0A326GC21-F1
#
_entry.id   AF-A0A326GC21-F1
#
_cell.length_a   1.000
_cell.length_b   1.000
_cell.length_c   1.000
_cell.angle_alpha   90.00
_cell.angle_beta   90.00
_cell.angle_gamma   90.00
#
_symmetry.space_group_name_H-M   'P 1'
#
loop_
_entity.id
_entity.type
_entity.pdbx_description
1 polymer ?
#
loop_
_entity_poly.entity_id
_entity_poly.type
_entity_poly.pdbx_seq_one_letter_code
_entity_poly.pdbx_strand_id
1 'polypeptide(L)'
;MATIAAILGRILLGALFVFAGFGKILDPSATASFMEAQSPFPGSWAMGVGIFEIVAGLVLASGFMTRLAAAVLIGFTVLATLFFHEQITDPAQQVLALKNLAIVGGLLMVFAYGQMSGAFGKWRERDKRHDAEVRAAHAEGRVEGSTTTVVTDPAPTSPTRPLDRDGDGHPG
;
A
#
# COMPACT_ATOMS: atom_id res chain seq x y z
N MET A 1 -13.20 8.97 1.54
CA MET A 1 -13.48 8.75 2.97
C MET A 1 -13.33 7.29 3.40
N ALA A 2 -14.03 6.32 2.80
CA ALA A 2 -13.97 4.91 3.20
C ALA A 2 -12.56 4.28 3.22
N THR A 3 -11.68 4.64 2.27
CA THR A 3 -10.31 4.11 2.20
C THR A 3 -9.44 4.56 3.38
N ILE A 4 -9.57 5.83 3.81
CA ILE A 4 -8.82 6.36 4.96
C ILE A 4 -9.27 5.63 6.24
N ALA A 5 -10.58 5.47 6.41
CA ALA A 5 -11.13 4.71 7.54
C ALA A 5 -10.66 3.25 7.55
N ALA A 6 -10.59 2.59 6.39
CA ALA A 6 -10.09 1.23 6.28
C ALA A 6 -8.59 1.11 6.63
N ILE A 7 -7.76 2.07 6.18
CA ILE A 7 -6.34 2.11 6.53
C ILE A 7 -6.16 2.34 8.03
N LEU A 8 -6.87 3.31 8.61
CA LEU A 8 -6.83 3.60 10.04
C LEU A 8 -7.28 2.39 10.86
N GLY A 9 -8.40 1.77 10.50
CA GLY A 9 -8.90 0.56 11.17
C GLY A 9 -7.88 -0.57 11.17
N ARG A 10 -7.19 -0.78 10.04
CA ARG A 10 -6.13 -1.80 9.94
C ARG A 10 -4.92 -1.47 10.81
N ILE A 11 -4.49 -0.20 10.85
CA ILE A 11 -3.39 0.25 11.71
C ILE A 11 -3.75 0.06 13.18
N LEU A 12 -4.97 0.44 13.58
CA LEU A 12 -5.46 0.27 14.95
C LEU A 12 -5.53 -1.21 15.37
N LEU A 13 -6.04 -2.07 14.48
CA LEU A 13 -6.06 -3.52 14.71
C LEU A 13 -4.64 -4.07 14.82
N GLY A 14 -3.72 -3.69 13.92
CA GLY A 14 -2.32 -4.11 13.99
C GLY A 14 -1.63 -3.65 15.28
N ALA A 15 -1.87 -2.40 15.70
CA ALA A 15 -1.31 -1.84 16.92
C ALA A 15 -1.73 -2.64 18.16
N LEU A 16 -2.98 -3.08 18.25
CA LEU A 16 -3.45 -3.94 19.36
C LEU A 16 -2.60 -5.20 19.51
N PHE A 17 -2.28 -5.89 18.41
CA PHE A 17 -1.43 -7.08 18.44
C PHE A 17 0.02 -6.75 18.81
N VAL A 18 0.56 -5.64 18.32
CA VAL A 18 1.92 -5.20 18.67
C VAL A 18 2.04 -4.91 20.16
N PHE A 19 1.09 -4.17 20.74
CA PHE A 19 1.08 -3.90 22.18
C PHE A 19 0.88 -5.18 23.00
N ALA A 20 -0.01 -6.07 22.55
CA ALA A 20 -0.23 -7.36 23.22
C ALA A 20 1.03 -8.24 23.22
N GLY A 21 1.74 -8.31 22.10
CA GLY A 21 2.98 -9.08 21.99
C GLY A 21 4.14 -8.46 22.76
N PHE A 22 4.24 -7.13 22.78
CA PHE A 22 5.25 -6.42 23.58
C PHE A 22 5.08 -6.72 25.08
N GLY A 23 3.85 -6.75 25.58
CA GLY A 23 3.57 -7.17 26.96
C GLY A 23 4.08 -8.59 27.27
N LYS A 24 3.92 -9.53 26.33
CA LYS A 24 4.41 -10.92 26.47
C LYS A 24 5.94 -11.03 26.42
N ILE A 25 6.62 -10.11 25.74
CA ILE A 25 8.09 -10.06 25.68
C ILE A 25 8.67 -9.40 26.94
N LEU A 26 7.98 -8.42 27.53
CA LEU A 26 8.43 -7.80 28.79
C LEU A 26 8.34 -8.77 29.97
N ASP A 27 7.28 -9.58 30.01
CA ASP A 27 7.13 -10.62 31.03
C ASP A 27 6.79 -11.99 30.41
N PRO A 28 7.79 -12.67 29.83
CA PRO A 28 7.60 -14.01 29.29
C PRO A 28 7.31 -15.01 30.41
N SER A 29 7.75 -14.74 31.64
CA SER A 29 7.61 -15.65 32.78
C SER A 29 6.16 -15.73 33.27
N ALA A 30 5.48 -14.58 33.37
CA ALA A 30 4.06 -14.53 33.69
C ALA A 30 3.21 -15.14 32.57
N THR A 31 3.60 -14.92 31.31
CA THR A 31 2.90 -15.51 30.16
C THR A 31 3.08 -17.04 30.13
N ALA A 32 4.29 -17.54 30.43
CA ALA A 32 4.58 -18.97 30.48
C ALA A 32 3.79 -19.68 31.58
N SER A 33 3.77 -19.13 32.80
CA SER A 33 3.01 -19.70 33.91
C SER A 33 1.51 -19.69 33.65
N PHE A 34 0.98 -18.62 33.05
CA PHE A 34 -0.42 -18.55 32.64
C PHE A 34 -0.76 -19.56 31.53
N MET A 35 0.15 -19.78 30.60
CA MET A 35 -0.02 -20.74 29.50
C MET A 35 0.01 -22.18 29.98
N GLU A 36 0.88 -22.53 30.92
CA GLU A 36 0.91 -23.86 31.54
C GLU A 36 -0.32 -24.10 32.44
N ALA A 37 -0.87 -23.05 33.06
CA ALA A 37 -2.04 -23.16 33.91
C ALA A 37 -3.36 -23.29 33.15
N GLN A 38 -3.48 -22.63 31.99
CA GLN A 38 -4.75 -22.51 31.25
C GLN A 38 -4.77 -23.22 29.90
N SER A 39 -3.63 -23.71 29.41
CA SER A 39 -3.52 -24.30 28.09
C SER A 39 -2.67 -25.57 28.12
N PRO A 40 -2.93 -26.55 27.23
CA PRO A 40 -2.06 -27.72 27.10
C PRO A 40 -0.69 -27.41 26.47
N PHE A 41 -0.38 -26.15 26.14
CA PHE A 41 0.86 -25.76 25.48
C PHE A 41 2.00 -25.49 26.47
N PRO A 42 3.26 -25.85 26.14
CA PRO A 42 4.42 -25.58 26.99
C PRO A 42 4.69 -24.08 27.14
N GLY A 43 5.03 -23.63 28.35
CA GLY A 43 5.34 -22.22 28.63
C GLY A 43 6.49 -21.64 27.80
N SER A 44 7.38 -22.49 27.28
CA SER A 44 8.48 -22.10 26.38
C SER A 44 8.02 -21.44 25.08
N TRP A 45 6.76 -21.63 24.67
CA TRP A 45 6.18 -21.00 23.49
C TRP A 45 5.80 -19.53 23.71
N ALA A 46 5.77 -19.06 24.97
CA ALA A 46 5.28 -17.72 25.31
C ALA A 46 6.04 -16.61 24.57
N MET A 47 7.38 -16.72 24.51
CA MET A 47 8.21 -15.77 23.77
C MET A 47 7.95 -15.83 22.26
N GLY A 48 7.77 -17.05 21.72
CA GLY A 48 7.42 -17.24 20.31
C GLY A 48 6.07 -16.61 19.94
N VAL A 49 5.07 -16.77 20.81
CA VAL A 49 3.75 -16.13 20.65
C VAL A 49 3.86 -14.61 20.68
N GLY A 50 4.62 -14.05 21.62
CA GLY A 50 4.84 -12.60 21.70
C GLY A 50 5.49 -12.03 20.43
N ILE A 51 6.55 -12.68 19.94
CA ILE A 51 7.21 -12.27 18.68
C ILE A 51 6.24 -12.41 17.51
N PHE A 52 5.50 -13.51 17.44
CA PHE A 52 4.51 -13.75 16.39
C PHE A 52 3.44 -12.66 16.35
N GLU A 53 2.88 -12.27 17.49
CA GLU A 53 1.87 -11.20 17.56
C GLU A 53 2.41 -9.86 17.07
N ILE A 54 3.65 -9.50 17.43
CA ILE A 54 4.28 -8.26 16.97
C ILE A 54 4.47 -8.31 15.45
N VAL A 55 5.08 -9.37 14.93
CA VAL A 55 5.35 -9.51 13.50
C VAL A 55 4.06 -9.52 12.70
N ALA A 56 3.08 -10.34 13.10
CA ALA A 56 1.78 -10.42 12.42
C ALA A 56 1.00 -9.09 12.51
N GLY A 57 1.05 -8.39 13.65
CA GLY A 57 0.47 -7.06 13.83
C GLY A 57 1.09 -6.01 12.92
N LEU A 58 2.42 -6.01 12.78
CA LEU A 58 3.15 -5.12 11.87
C LEU A 58 2.86 -5.45 10.39
N VAL A 59 2.81 -6.72 10.01
CA VAL A 59 2.44 -7.16 8.66
C VAL A 59 1.01 -6.71 8.33
N LEU A 60 0.06 -6.88 9.26
CA LEU A 60 -1.30 -6.39 9.12
C LEU A 60 -1.33 -4.86 8.94
N ALA A 61 -0.66 -4.11 9.82
CA ALA A 61 -0.64 -2.64 9.80
C ALA A 61 -0.03 -2.09 8.49
N SER A 62 1.12 -2.64 8.07
CA SER A 62 1.83 -2.25 6.85
C SER A 62 1.01 -2.50 5.57
N GLY A 63 0.00 -3.37 5.64
CA GLY A 63 -0.81 -3.72 4.49
C GLY A 63 -0.18 -4.76 3.56
N PHE A 64 0.91 -5.41 3.99
CA PHE A 64 1.52 -6.52 3.26
C PHE A 64 0.75 -7.81 3.55
N MET A 65 0.39 -8.58 2.52
CA MET A 65 -0.34 -9.86 2.65
C MET A 65 -1.53 -9.81 3.64
N THR A 66 -2.31 -8.72 3.62
CA THR A 66 -3.38 -8.42 4.60
C THR A 66 -4.36 -9.55 4.83
N ARG A 67 -4.78 -10.26 3.78
CA ARG A 67 -5.70 -11.39 3.89
C ARG A 67 -5.08 -12.55 4.67
N LEU A 68 -3.82 -12.87 4.40
CA LEU A 68 -3.13 -13.95 5.09
C LEU A 68 -2.90 -13.57 6.55
N ALA A 69 -2.38 -12.37 6.80
CA ALA A 69 -2.17 -11.86 8.16
C ALA A 69 -3.48 -11.84 8.96
N ALA A 70 -4.57 -11.34 8.38
CA ALA A 70 -5.88 -11.35 9.02
C ALA A 70 -6.39 -12.76 9.30
N ALA A 71 -6.27 -13.71 8.36
CA ALA A 71 -6.71 -15.09 8.56
C ALA A 71 -5.96 -15.78 9.71
N VAL A 72 -4.63 -15.63 9.76
CA VAL A 72 -3.83 -16.22 10.83
C VAL A 72 -4.14 -15.53 12.17
N LEU A 73 -4.28 -14.20 12.21
CA LEU A 73 -4.63 -13.47 13.42
C LEU A 73 -6.04 -13.80 13.92
N ILE A 74 -7.00 -14.07 13.03
CA ILE A 74 -8.34 -14.56 13.40
C ILE A 74 -8.22 -15.91 14.10
N GLY A 75 -7.54 -16.88 13.48
CA GLY A 75 -7.34 -18.20 14.07
C GLY A 75 -6.66 -18.11 15.44
N PHE A 76 -5.59 -17.31 15.52
CA PHE A 76 -4.87 -17.06 16.77
C PHE A 76 -5.78 -16.44 17.84
N THR A 77 -6.55 -15.39 17.52
CA THR A 77 -7.40 -14.69 18.48
C THR A 77 -8.54 -15.59 18.98
N VAL A 78 -9.12 -16.41 18.10
CA VAL A 78 -10.15 -17.38 18.48
C VAL A 78 -9.56 -18.44 19.41
N LEU A 79 -8.43 -19.05 19.06
CA LEU A 79 -7.76 -20.03 19.93
C LEU A 79 -7.39 -19.42 21.27
N ALA A 80 -6.81 -18.21 21.29
CA ALA A 80 -6.47 -17.50 22.51
C ALA A 80 -7.71 -17.19 23.38
N THR A 81 -8.87 -16.93 22.76
CA THR A 81 -10.10 -16.70 23.53
C THR A 81 -10.63 -18.00 24.13
N LEU A 82 -10.64 -19.08 23.35
CA LEU A 82 -11.14 -20.38 23.80
C LEU A 82 -10.30 -20.97 24.93
N PHE A 83 -8.97 -20.91 24.82
CA PHE A 83 -8.09 -21.50 25.84
C PHE A 83 -7.96 -20.64 27.11
N PHE A 84 -8.00 -19.32 27.00
CA PHE A 84 -7.64 -18.45 28.13
C PHE A 84 -8.82 -17.73 28.79
N HIS A 85 -10.00 -17.72 28.16
CA HIS A 85 -11.17 -16.95 28.63
C HIS A 85 -12.43 -17.84 28.76
N GLU A 86 -12.26 -19.14 29.01
CA GLU A 86 -13.37 -20.10 29.13
C GLU A 86 -14.18 -19.93 30.44
N GLN A 87 -13.63 -19.23 31.44
CA GLN A 87 -14.33 -18.93 32.70
C GLN A 87 -15.32 -17.78 32.53
N ILE A 88 -16.44 -18.06 31.86
CA ILE A 88 -17.56 -17.14 31.64
C ILE A 88 -18.27 -16.74 32.95
N THR A 89 -17.87 -17.29 34.10
CA THR A 89 -18.43 -16.95 35.42
C THR A 89 -17.83 -15.67 36.01
N ASP A 90 -16.68 -15.20 35.53
CA ASP A 90 -16.08 -13.92 35.95
C ASP A 90 -16.46 -12.81 34.94
N PRO A 91 -17.16 -11.74 35.39
CA PRO A 91 -17.48 -10.59 34.54
C PRO A 91 -16.25 -9.97 33.85
N ALA A 92 -15.05 -10.01 34.48
CA ALA A 92 -13.84 -9.49 33.86
C ALA A 92 -13.44 -10.33 32.63
N GLN A 93 -13.46 -11.66 32.75
CA GLN A 93 -13.14 -12.58 31.66
C GLN A 93 -14.13 -12.46 30.49
N GLN A 94 -15.42 -12.25 30.79
CA GLN A 94 -16.43 -12.00 29.77
C GLN A 94 -16.11 -10.75 28.93
N VAL A 95 -15.70 -9.64 29.56
CA VAL A 95 -15.34 -8.41 28.85
C VAL A 95 -14.13 -8.61 27.96
N LEU A 96 -13.12 -9.36 28.42
CA LEU A 96 -11.95 -9.71 27.61
C LEU A 96 -12.32 -10.62 26.42
N ALA A 97 -13.20 -11.60 26.61
CA ALA A 97 -13.69 -12.45 25.53
C ALA A 97 -14.48 -11.64 24.49
N LEU A 98 -15.35 -10.73 24.92
CA LEU A 98 -16.08 -9.82 24.04
C LEU A 98 -15.14 -8.88 23.26
N LYS A 99 -14.07 -8.39 23.91
CA LYS A 99 -13.02 -7.62 23.24
C LYS A 99 -12.40 -8.43 22.10
N ASN A 100 -12.03 -9.68 22.36
CA ASN A 100 -11.43 -10.53 21.34
C ASN A 100 -12.42 -10.87 20.22
N LEU A 101 -13.71 -11.06 20.54
CA LEU A 101 -14.76 -11.26 19.54
C LEU A 101 -14.91 -10.03 18.62
N ALA A 102 -14.86 -8.82 19.19
CA ALA A 102 -14.87 -7.58 18.42
C ALA A 102 -13.61 -7.44 17.53
N ILE A 103 -12.43 -7.83 18.03
CA ILE A 103 -11.20 -7.88 17.24
C ILE A 103 -11.33 -8.85 16.08
N VAL A 104 -11.85 -10.07 16.31
CA VAL A 104 -12.13 -11.05 15.25
C VAL A 104 -13.09 -10.48 14.20
N GLY A 105 -14.15 -9.78 14.62
CA GLY A 105 -15.05 -9.08 13.70
C GLY A 105 -14.33 -8.03 12.84
N GLY A 106 -13.47 -7.22 13.45
CA GLY A 106 -12.63 -6.25 12.73
C GLY A 106 -11.67 -6.91 11.75
N LEU A 107 -11.03 -8.01 12.14
CA LEU A 107 -10.14 -8.79 11.28
C LEU A 107 -10.89 -9.48 10.14
N LEU A 108 -12.11 -9.98 10.36
CA LEU A 108 -12.96 -10.55 9.30
C LEU A 108 -13.32 -9.49 8.26
N MET A 109 -13.61 -8.26 8.68
CA MET A 109 -13.77 -7.14 7.76
C MET A 109 -12.48 -6.90 6.97
N VAL A 110 -11.31 -6.87 7.62
CA VAL A 110 -10.01 -6.73 6.91
C VAL A 110 -9.76 -7.91 5.96
N PHE A 111 -10.16 -9.12 6.31
CA PHE A 111 -10.04 -10.30 5.46
C PHE A 111 -10.94 -10.21 4.21
N ALA A 112 -12.19 -9.78 4.40
CA ALA A 112 -13.17 -9.58 3.33
C ALA A 112 -12.74 -8.46 2.38
N TYR A 113 -12.25 -7.33 2.92
CA TYR A 113 -11.86 -6.15 2.16
C TYR A 113 -10.35 -6.07 1.86
N GLY A 114 -9.58 -7.11 2.17
CA GLY A 114 -8.10 -7.13 2.12
C GLY A 114 -7.48 -6.95 0.72
N GLN A 115 -8.30 -6.74 -0.31
CA GLN A 115 -7.89 -6.44 -1.69
C GLN A 115 -8.36 -5.09 -2.20
N MET A 116 -8.88 -4.19 -1.36
CA MET A 116 -9.04 -2.79 -1.74
C MET A 116 -7.66 -2.11 -1.80
N SER A 117 -6.95 -2.34 -2.91
CA SER A 117 -6.12 -1.41 -3.68
C SER A 117 -5.74 -0.08 -3.01
N GLY A 118 -4.46 0.32 -3.13
CA GLY A 118 -4.24 1.75 -3.41
C GLY A 118 -2.89 2.43 -3.15
N ALA A 119 -1.85 1.77 -2.63
CA ALA A 119 -0.55 2.45 -2.44
C ALA A 119 0.47 2.09 -3.55
N PHE A 120 0.84 0.82 -3.69
CA PHE A 120 1.83 0.39 -4.70
C PHE A 120 1.27 0.38 -6.14
N GLY A 121 -0.03 0.12 -6.31
CA GLY A 121 -0.66 0.16 -7.64
C GLY A 121 -0.68 1.58 -8.25
N LYS A 122 -0.94 2.60 -7.44
CA LYS A 122 -1.01 4.00 -7.91
C LYS A 122 0.36 4.59 -8.26
N TRP A 123 1.41 4.18 -7.56
CA TRP A 123 2.79 4.59 -7.87
C TRP A 123 3.22 4.04 -9.23
N ARG A 124 2.91 2.76 -9.50
CA ARG A 124 3.21 2.09 -10.77
C ARG A 124 2.36 2.60 -11.95
N GLU A 125 1.12 3.01 -11.70
CA GLU A 125 0.26 3.65 -12.72
C GLU A 125 0.76 5.05 -13.08
N ARG A 126 1.22 5.82 -12.08
CA ARG A 126 1.81 7.15 -12.27
C ARG A 126 3.12 7.09 -13.05
N ASP A 127 4.02 6.18 -12.71
CA ASP A 127 5.31 6.04 -13.41
C ASP A 127 5.09 5.63 -14.86
N LYS A 128 4.15 4.72 -15.14
CA LYS A 128 3.80 4.34 -16.51
C LYS A 128 3.20 5.50 -17.32
N ARG A 129 2.40 6.36 -16.69
CA ARG A 129 1.86 7.57 -17.33
C ARG A 129 2.96 8.57 -17.63
N HIS A 130 3.86 8.80 -16.68
CA HIS A 130 5.01 9.69 -16.87
C HIS A 130 5.94 9.19 -17.98
N ASP A 131 6.24 7.88 -18.01
CA ASP A 131 7.03 7.25 -19.08
C ASP A 131 6.33 7.27 -20.44
N ALA A 132 5.00 7.23 -20.45
CA ALA A 132 4.21 7.34 -21.67
C ALA A 132 4.17 8.80 -22.17
N GLU A 133 4.01 9.77 -21.28
CA GLU A 133 4.06 11.21 -21.57
C GLU A 133 5.45 11.63 -22.06
N VAL A 134 6.53 11.18 -21.41
CA VAL A 134 7.91 11.45 -21.84
C VAL A 134 8.19 10.82 -23.22
N ARG A 135 7.71 9.59 -23.48
CA ARG A 135 7.84 8.97 -24.80
C ARG A 135 7.02 9.67 -25.88
N ALA A 136 5.82 10.13 -25.55
CA ALA A 136 4.99 10.92 -26.46
C ALA A 136 5.67 12.26 -26.80
N ALA A 137 6.19 12.98 -25.79
CA ALA A 137 6.93 14.23 -25.97
C ALA A 137 8.19 14.05 -26.84
N HIS A 138 8.94 12.96 -26.65
CA HIS A 138 10.10 12.64 -27.51
C HIS A 138 9.71 12.26 -28.94
N ALA A 139 8.55 11.63 -29.15
CA ALA A 139 8.04 11.29 -30.47
C ALA A 139 7.55 12.55 -31.20
N GLU A 140 6.79 13.42 -30.53
CA GLU A 140 6.30 14.70 -31.07
C GLU A 140 7.47 15.62 -31.46
N GLY A 141 8.48 15.77 -30.60
CA GLY A 141 9.67 16.57 -30.91
C GLY A 141 10.50 16.03 -32.10
N ARG A 142 10.41 14.72 -32.40
CA ARG A 142 11.07 14.10 -33.56
C ARG A 142 10.30 14.37 -34.86
N VAL A 143 8.97 14.52 -34.79
CA VAL A 143 8.12 14.86 -35.94
C VAL A 143 8.21 16.36 -36.25
N GLU A 144 8.21 17.22 -35.23
CA GLU A 144 8.41 18.67 -35.41
C GLU A 144 9.82 18.99 -35.89
N GLY A 145 10.85 18.37 -35.30
CA GLY A 145 12.24 18.53 -35.75
C GLY A 145 12.46 18.07 -37.19
N SER A 146 11.78 17.01 -37.64
CA SER A 146 11.80 16.55 -39.03
C SER A 146 11.05 17.49 -39.98
N THR A 147 9.99 18.15 -39.51
CA THR A 147 9.19 19.09 -40.31
C THR A 147 9.90 20.44 -40.46
N THR A 148 10.61 20.90 -39.42
CA THR A 148 11.41 22.14 -39.48
C THR A 148 12.62 22.00 -40.42
N THR A 149 13.24 20.82 -40.55
CA THR A 149 14.32 20.60 -41.53
C THR A 149 13.88 20.55 -43.00
N VAL A 150 12.58 20.37 -43.27
CA VAL A 150 12.06 20.28 -44.66
C VAL A 150 11.53 21.63 -45.18
N VAL A 151 11.36 22.64 -44.32
CA VAL A 151 11.20 24.02 -44.79
C VAL A 151 12.59 24.59 -45.12
N THR A 152 13.18 24.06 -46.19
CA THR A 152 14.19 24.80 -46.95
C THR A 152 13.51 26.06 -47.49
N ASP A 153 13.87 27.18 -46.89
CA ASP A 153 13.62 28.52 -47.42
C ASP A 153 14.12 28.57 -48.88
N PRO A 154 13.24 28.67 -49.90
CA PRO A 154 13.73 28.88 -51.25
C PRO A 154 14.30 30.29 -51.28
N ALA A 155 15.63 30.37 -51.30
CA ALA A 155 16.39 31.60 -51.47
C ALA A 155 15.66 32.54 -52.45
N PRO A 156 15.42 33.82 -52.10
CA PRO A 156 14.78 34.74 -53.03
C PRO A 156 15.74 34.95 -54.20
N THR A 157 15.47 34.28 -55.32
CA THR A 157 16.08 34.59 -56.61
C THR A 157 15.63 35.99 -56.97
N SER A 158 16.48 36.98 -56.70
CA SER A 158 16.29 38.34 -57.20
C SER A 158 16.23 38.27 -58.71
N PRO A 159 15.11 38.64 -59.36
CA PRO A 159 15.12 38.83 -60.79
C PRO A 159 15.98 40.06 -61.05
N THR A 160 17.13 39.89 -61.70
CA THR A 160 17.88 41.01 -62.27
C THR A 160 17.02 41.63 -63.35
N ARG A 161 16.22 42.63 -62.97
CA ARG A 161 15.57 43.54 -63.91
C ARG A 161 16.69 44.22 -64.70
N PRO A 162 16.71 44.18 -66.03
CA PRO A 162 17.57 45.07 -66.79
C PRO A 162 17.21 46.49 -66.37
N LEU A 163 18.18 47.20 -65.80
CA LEU A 163 18.04 48.63 -65.55
C LEU A 163 18.00 49.29 -66.93
N ASP A 164 16.80 49.71 -67.32
CA ASP A 164 16.58 50.69 -68.38
C ASP A 164 17.47 51.91 -68.07
N ARG A 165 18.50 52.08 -68.88
CA ARG A 165 19.61 53.02 -68.61
C ARG A 165 19.46 54.32 -69.39
N ASP A 166 18.49 54.38 -70.30
CA ASP A 166 18.20 55.49 -71.21
C ASP A 166 16.74 56.00 -71.12
N GLY A 167 15.83 55.26 -70.50
CA GLY A 167 14.54 55.75 -69.98
C GLY A 167 13.42 55.88 -71.01
N ASP A 168 13.45 55.09 -72.08
CA ASP A 168 12.49 55.19 -73.20
C ASP A 168 11.35 54.15 -73.17
N GLY A 169 11.37 53.21 -72.23
CA GLY A 169 10.22 52.37 -71.90
C GLY A 169 9.90 51.22 -72.85
N HIS A 170 10.81 50.79 -73.73
CA HIS A 170 10.60 49.59 -74.57
C HIS A 170 11.61 48.47 -74.28
N PRO A 171 11.17 47.20 -74.10
CA PRO A 171 12.08 46.07 -73.93
C PRO A 171 12.67 45.64 -75.27
N GLY A 172 14.00 45.69 -75.40
CA GLY A 172 14.76 44.95 -76.41
C GLY A 172 14.99 43.50 -76.01
#